data_AF-A0AAX2LIU7-F1
#
_entry.id   AF-A0AAX2LIU7-F1
#
_cell.length_a   1.000
_cell.length_b   1.000
_cell.length_c   1.000
_cell.angle_alpha   90.00
_cell.angle_beta   90.00
_cell.angle_gamma   90.00
#
_symmetry.space_group_name_H-M   'P 1'
#
loop_
_entity.id
_entity.type
_entity.pdbx_description
1 polymer ?
#
loop_
_entity_poly.entity_id
_entity_poly.type
_entity_poly.pdbx_seq_one_letter_code
_entity_poly.pdbx_strand_id
1 'polypeptide(L)'
;MINDCVNGDIDYIVTKAIARFARNTLDTLKYVRMLKDMQIGVYFEEENIDTLTWMETYRKTNHKFELKQRLYFLMENSKSFEEFISKTSALSVEIDFSRKHARFFMTDRDMKQVIRGNQLDKRRPYTEDYFREQFATRAIEQ
;
A
#
# COMPACT_ATOMS: atom_id res chain seq x y z
N MET A 1 -7.95 19.13 -17.76
CA MET A 1 -7.12 17.94 -17.46
C MET A 1 -7.34 17.41 -16.06
N ILE A 2 -6.87 18.07 -14.98
CA ILE A 2 -7.01 17.52 -13.63
C ILE A 2 -8.48 17.37 -13.20
N ASN A 3 -9.35 18.33 -13.52
CA ASN A 3 -10.77 18.21 -13.20
C ASN A 3 -11.42 17.05 -13.97
N ASP A 4 -11.08 16.88 -15.24
CA ASP A 4 -11.57 15.77 -16.08
C ASP A 4 -11.10 14.41 -15.53
N CYS A 5 -9.88 14.34 -14.99
CA CYS A 5 -9.38 13.18 -14.25
C CYS A 5 -10.22 12.92 -12.99
N VAL A 6 -10.56 13.95 -12.21
CA VAL A 6 -11.39 13.84 -10.99
C VAL A 6 -12.82 13.42 -11.32
N ASN A 7 -13.36 13.85 -12.47
CA ASN A 7 -14.69 13.48 -12.94
C ASN A 7 -14.73 12.05 -13.53
N GLY A 8 -13.57 11.41 -13.73
CA GLY A 8 -13.47 10.09 -14.36
C GLY A 8 -13.54 10.10 -15.88
N ASP A 9 -13.45 11.28 -16.52
CA ASP A 9 -13.47 11.43 -17.98
C ASP A 9 -12.11 11.06 -18.61
N ILE A 10 -11.04 11.04 -17.81
CA ILE A 10 -9.68 10.67 -18.23
C ILE A 10 -9.15 9.60 -17.28
N ASP A 11 -8.83 8.44 -17.84
CA ASP A 11 -8.22 7.29 -17.16
C ASP A 11 -6.73 7.11 -17.48
N TYR A 12 -6.24 7.76 -18.54
CA TYR A 12 -4.84 7.70 -18.94
C TYR A 12 -4.35 8.98 -19.64
N ILE A 13 -3.15 9.44 -19.30
CA ILE A 13 -2.51 10.63 -19.85
C ILE A 13 -1.25 10.21 -20.61
N VAL A 14 -1.12 10.66 -21.85
CA VAL A 14 0.12 10.54 -22.64
C VAL A 14 0.72 11.92 -22.81
N THR A 15 2.00 12.06 -22.49
CA THR A 15 2.73 13.32 -22.65
C THR A 15 4.12 13.09 -23.21
N LYS A 16 4.59 14.07 -23.98
CA LYS A 16 5.85 13.94 -24.73
C LYS A 16 7.07 13.77 -23.81
N ALA A 17 7.11 14.52 -22.71
CA ALA A 17 8.22 14.50 -21.75
C ALA A 17 7.78 14.94 -20.35
N ILE A 18 8.53 14.58 -19.31
CA ILE A 18 8.27 15.03 -17.93
C ILE A 18 8.27 16.56 -17.84
N ALA A 19 9.14 17.22 -18.60
CA ALA A 19 9.23 18.68 -18.66
C ALA A 19 7.96 19.35 -19.22
N ARG A 20 7.11 18.63 -19.97
CA ARG A 20 5.82 19.11 -20.48
C ARG A 20 4.67 18.89 -19.50
N PHE A 21 4.88 18.05 -18.50
CA PHE A 21 3.86 17.70 -17.52
C PHE A 21 3.84 18.65 -16.32
N ALA A 22 5.00 19.03 -15.79
CA ALA A 22 5.09 20.00 -14.70
C ALA A 22 6.39 20.82 -14.74
N ARG A 23 6.37 21.99 -14.08
CA ARG A 23 7.45 22.98 -14.11
C ARG A 23 8.66 22.62 -13.23
N ASN A 24 8.47 21.73 -12.27
CA ASN A 24 9.51 21.32 -11.33
C ASN A 24 9.22 19.90 -10.81
N THR A 25 10.26 19.27 -10.24
CA THR A 25 10.22 17.89 -9.74
C THR A 25 9.19 17.69 -8.63
N LEU A 26 8.99 18.69 -7.76
CA LEU A 26 8.04 18.58 -6.64
C LEU A 26 6.60 18.48 -7.16
N ASP A 27 6.25 19.34 -8.13
CA ASP A 27 4.94 19.35 -8.78
C ASP A 27 4.73 18.06 -9.58
N THR A 28 5.74 17.58 -10.33
CA THR A 28 5.68 16.29 -11.03
C THR A 28 5.31 15.17 -10.06
N LEU A 29 6.03 15.06 -8.93
CA LEU A 29 5.78 14.04 -7.93
C LEU A 29 4.41 14.17 -7.28
N LYS A 30 3.96 15.41 -7.01
CA LYS A 30 2.65 15.69 -6.42
C LYS A 30 1.52 15.22 -7.36
N TYR A 31 1.53 15.66 -8.62
CA TYR A 31 0.47 15.33 -9.56
C TYR A 31 0.47 13.86 -9.96
N VAL A 32 1.63 13.26 -10.21
CA VAL A 32 1.73 11.81 -10.49
C VAL A 32 1.18 10.98 -9.33
N ARG A 33 1.47 11.35 -8.06
CA ARG A 33 0.92 10.64 -6.90
C ARG A 33 -0.59 10.80 -6.79
N MET A 34 -1.09 12.02 -6.97
CA MET A 34 -2.52 12.31 -6.91
C MET A 34 -3.30 11.52 -7.99
N LEU A 35 -2.83 11.55 -9.24
CA LEU A 35 -3.44 10.80 -10.35
C LEU A 35 -3.42 9.30 -10.09
N LYS A 36 -2.31 8.78 -9.55
CA LYS A 36 -2.17 7.38 -9.17
C LYS A 36 -3.15 6.95 -8.07
N ASP A 37 -3.41 7.78 -7.07
CA ASP A 37 -4.38 7.47 -6.01
C ASP A 37 -5.80 7.34 -6.59
N MET A 38 -6.06 7.97 -7.74
CA MET A 38 -7.29 7.84 -8.54
C MET A 38 -7.20 6.75 -9.63
N GLN A 39 -6.14 5.93 -9.63
CA GLN A 39 -5.85 4.90 -10.64
C GLN A 39 -5.63 5.42 -12.07
N ILE A 40 -5.22 6.68 -12.23
CA ILE A 40 -4.95 7.31 -13.54
C ILE A 40 -3.46 7.24 -13.85
N GLY A 41 -3.13 6.73 -15.03
CA GLY A 41 -1.76 6.59 -15.50
C GLY A 41 -1.24 7.77 -16.29
N VAL A 42 0.07 7.95 -16.26
CA VAL A 42 0.80 8.90 -17.09
C VAL A 42 1.94 8.17 -17.79
N TYR A 43 1.96 8.22 -19.12
CA TYR A 43 3.06 7.76 -19.97
C TYR A 43 3.88 8.95 -20.48
N PHE A 44 5.18 8.90 -20.23
CA PHE A 44 6.17 9.87 -20.69
C PHE A 44 6.95 9.26 -21.86
N GLU A 45 6.74 9.78 -23.07
CA GLU A 45 7.28 9.18 -24.30
C GLU A 45 8.81 9.26 -24.40
N GLU A 46 9.40 10.43 -24.14
CA GLU A 46 10.86 10.62 -24.25
C GLU A 46 11.63 9.84 -23.19
N GLU A 47 11.10 9.79 -21.97
CA GLU A 47 11.71 9.02 -20.88
C GLU A 47 11.37 7.53 -20.94
N ASN A 48 10.40 7.13 -21.78
CA ASN A 48 9.86 5.78 -21.85
C ASN A 48 9.42 5.25 -20.47
N ILE A 49 8.65 6.08 -19.74
CA ILE A 49 8.18 5.77 -18.39
C ILE A 49 6.66 5.71 -18.38
N ASP A 50 6.11 4.55 -18.03
CA ASP A 50 4.71 4.38 -17.65
C ASP A 50 4.59 4.30 -16.12
N THR A 51 3.91 5.30 -15.54
CA THR A 51 3.73 5.41 -14.09
C THR A 51 2.81 4.35 -13.48
N LEU A 52 1.88 3.75 -14.24
CA LEU A 52 1.06 2.63 -13.77
C LEU A 52 1.83 1.32 -13.83
N THR A 53 2.46 0.99 -14.97
CA THR A 53 3.17 -0.29 -15.16
C THR A 53 4.31 -0.48 -14.17
N TRP A 54 5.12 0.57 -13.95
CA TRP A 54 6.24 0.51 -12.98
C TRP A 54 5.75 0.30 -11.55
N MET A 55 4.66 0.96 -11.18
CA MET A 55 4.13 0.87 -9.82
C MET A 55 3.28 -0.38 -9.60
N GLU A 56 2.57 -0.88 -10.60
CA GLU A 56 1.85 -2.14 -10.51
C GLU A 56 2.83 -3.32 -10.39
N THR A 57 3.91 -3.30 -11.18
CA THR A 57 5.00 -4.26 -11.05
C THR A 57 5.66 -4.14 -9.68
N TYR A 58 5.97 -2.93 -9.21
CA TYR A 58 6.51 -2.71 -7.86
C TYR A 58 5.53 -3.16 -6.76
N ARG A 59 4.22 -2.91 -6.89
CA ARG A 59 3.20 -3.33 -5.93
C ARG A 59 3.07 -4.86 -5.88
N LYS A 60 3.04 -5.51 -7.05
CA LYS A 60 2.90 -6.98 -7.18
C LYS A 60 4.17 -7.72 -6.71
N THR A 61 5.35 -7.17 -6.99
CA THR A 61 6.64 -7.81 -6.64
C THR A 61 7.14 -7.44 -5.24
N ASN A 62 6.67 -6.34 -4.63
CA ASN A 62 7.13 -5.93 -3.31
C ASN A 62 6.32 -6.59 -2.20
N HIS A 63 6.90 -7.62 -1.59
CA HIS A 63 6.25 -8.36 -0.51
C HIS A 63 5.77 -7.47 0.64
N LYS A 64 6.49 -6.39 0.97
CA LYS A 64 6.09 -5.47 2.05
C LYS A 64 4.83 -4.69 1.73
N PHE A 65 4.67 -4.28 0.46
CA PHE A 65 3.50 -3.51 0.05
C PHE A 65 2.23 -4.37 0.15
N GLU A 66 2.25 -5.53 -0.50
CA GLU A 66 1.12 -6.47 -0.48
C GLU A 66 0.77 -6.90 0.95
N LEU A 67 1.77 -7.26 1.77
CA LEU A 67 1.52 -7.62 3.16
C LEU A 67 0.83 -6.48 3.92
N LYS A 68 1.28 -5.24 3.70
CA LYS A 68 0.67 -4.06 4.30
C LYS A 68 -0.77 -3.87 3.85
N GLN A 69 -1.09 -4.11 2.57
CA GLN A 69 -2.46 -4.06 2.06
C GLN A 69 -3.36 -5.13 2.71
N ARG A 70 -2.89 -6.38 2.81
CA ARG A 70 -3.65 -7.46 3.46
C ARG A 70 -3.90 -7.16 4.93
N LEU A 71 -2.89 -6.68 5.65
CA LEU A 71 -3.03 -6.30 7.05
C LEU A 71 -4.01 -5.12 7.22
N TYR A 72 -3.97 -4.11 6.34
CA TYR A 72 -4.95 -3.02 6.36
C TYR A 72 -6.38 -3.51 6.13
N PHE A 73 -6.59 -4.32 5.10
CA PHE A 73 -7.90 -4.90 4.83
C PHE A 73 -8.42 -5.71 6.02
N LEU A 74 -7.58 -6.55 6.64
CA LEU A 74 -7.96 -7.33 7.81
C LEU A 74 -8.31 -6.44 8.99
N MET A 75 -7.55 -5.37 9.22
CA MET A 75 -7.82 -4.41 10.30
C MET A 75 -9.10 -3.61 10.07
N GLU A 76 -9.42 -3.25 8.83
CA GLU A 76 -10.67 -2.54 8.49
C GLU A 76 -11.89 -3.45 8.61
N ASN A 77 -11.72 -4.74 8.34
CA ASN A 77 -12.80 -5.73 8.33
C ASN A 77 -12.85 -6.59 9.60
N SER A 78 -12.24 -6.16 10.71
CA SER A 78 -12.29 -6.86 12.00
C SER A 78 -12.67 -5.89 13.12
N LYS A 79 -13.49 -6.36 14.05
CA LYS A 79 -13.95 -5.58 15.21
C LYS A 79 -13.07 -5.80 16.44
N SER A 80 -12.38 -6.92 16.52
CA SER A 80 -11.45 -7.24 17.61
C SER A 80 -10.14 -7.81 17.09
N PHE A 81 -9.15 -7.86 17.98
CA PHE A 81 -7.87 -8.49 17.69
C PHE A 81 -8.04 -9.99 17.39
N GLU A 82 -8.91 -10.68 18.12
CA GLU A 82 -9.18 -12.11 17.94
C GLU A 82 -9.81 -12.39 16.57
N GLU A 83 -10.77 -11.55 16.14
CA GLU A 83 -11.35 -11.64 14.80
C GLU A 83 -10.29 -11.39 13.72
N PHE A 84 -9.44 -10.38 13.91
CA PHE A 84 -8.32 -10.09 13.02
C PHE A 84 -7.41 -11.31 12.85
N ILE A 85 -6.99 -11.96 13.94
CA ILE A 85 -6.15 -13.16 13.89
C ILE A 85 -6.86 -14.33 13.20
N SER A 86 -8.15 -14.55 13.49
CA SER A 86 -8.90 -15.64 12.87
C SER A 86 -9.00 -15.51 11.34
N LYS A 87 -8.95 -14.29 10.81
CA LYS A 87 -9.08 -13.99 9.37
C LYS A 87 -7.74 -14.01 8.63
N THR A 88 -6.59 -14.04 9.30
CA THR A 88 -5.29 -13.91 8.61
C THR A 88 -5.05 -15.06 7.62
N SER A 89 -5.44 -16.28 7.98
CA SER A 89 -5.33 -17.46 7.12
C SER A 89 -6.15 -17.33 5.83
N ALA A 90 -7.29 -16.62 5.87
CA ALA A 90 -8.12 -16.38 4.68
C ALA A 90 -7.42 -15.49 3.64
N LEU A 91 -6.49 -14.63 4.08
CA LEU A 91 -5.62 -13.84 3.19
C LEU A 91 -4.21 -14.42 3.08
N SER A 92 -4.03 -15.70 3.40
CA SER A 92 -2.73 -16.38 3.32
C SER A 92 -1.63 -15.65 4.10
N VAL A 93 -1.97 -15.03 5.23
CA VAL A 93 -1.02 -14.35 6.13
C VAL A 93 -0.83 -15.16 7.40
N GLU A 94 0.41 -15.51 7.68
CA GLU A 94 0.85 -16.03 8.97
C GLU A 94 1.52 -14.91 9.78
N ILE A 95 1.17 -14.85 11.06
CA ILE A 95 1.70 -13.84 11.99
C ILE A 95 2.22 -14.54 13.24
N ASP A 96 3.42 -14.15 13.65
CA ASP A 96 4.04 -14.60 14.90
C ASP A 96 4.47 -13.41 15.76
N PHE A 97 3.90 -13.35 16.97
CA PHE A 97 4.13 -12.30 17.96
C PHE A 97 5.12 -12.71 19.07
N SER A 98 5.73 -13.90 19.00
CA SER A 98 6.67 -14.42 20.03
C SER A 98 7.96 -13.61 20.21
N ARG A 99 8.18 -12.58 19.38
CA ARG A 99 9.39 -11.75 19.35
C ARG A 99 9.02 -10.29 19.55
N LYS A 100 10.02 -9.45 19.85
CA LYS A 100 9.85 -7.98 20.04
C LYS A 100 9.07 -7.29 18.91
N HIS A 101 9.22 -7.77 17.68
CA HIS A 101 8.43 -7.29 16.54
C HIS A 101 7.70 -8.47 15.94
N ALA A 102 6.46 -8.22 15.50
CA ALA A 102 5.68 -9.22 14.80
C ALA A 102 6.43 -9.71 13.55
N ARG A 103 6.35 -11.00 13.29
CA ARG A 103 6.91 -11.66 12.12
C ARG A 103 5.77 -12.05 11.21
N PHE A 104 5.89 -11.71 9.94
CA PHE A 104 4.86 -11.93 8.94
C PHE A 104 5.39 -12.76 7.79
N PHE A 105 4.57 -13.69 7.33
CA PHE A 105 4.85 -14.52 6.18
C PHE A 105 3.58 -14.66 5.34
N MET A 106 3.70 -14.60 4.01
CA MET A 106 2.60 -14.89 3.09
C MET A 106 2.83 -16.25 2.44
N THR A 107 1.86 -17.14 2.60
CA THR A 107 1.99 -18.56 2.23
C THR A 107 1.65 -18.84 0.77
N ASP A 108 0.97 -17.91 0.10
CA ASP A 108 0.55 -18.00 -1.30
C ASP A 108 1.57 -17.40 -2.28
N ARG A 109 2.76 -17.00 -1.80
CA ARG A 109 3.80 -16.39 -2.63
C ARG A 109 5.18 -16.97 -2.33
N ASP A 110 6.09 -16.85 -3.31
CA ASP A 110 7.50 -17.23 -3.16
C ASP A 110 8.24 -16.21 -2.29
N MET A 111 7.97 -16.24 -0.98
CA MET A 111 8.67 -15.45 0.01
C MET A 111 9.91 -16.19 0.51
N LYS A 112 11.09 -15.62 0.20
CA LYS A 112 12.38 -16.14 0.72
C LYS A 112 12.70 -15.67 2.14
N GLN A 113 12.03 -14.62 2.62
CA GLN A 113 12.36 -13.98 3.90
C GLN A 113 11.11 -13.48 4.62
N VAL A 114 11.08 -13.70 5.93
CA VAL A 114 10.06 -13.16 6.85
C VAL A 114 10.16 -11.63 6.93
N ILE A 115 9.02 -10.96 6.86
CA ILE A 115 8.93 -9.51 7.05
C ILE A 115 8.70 -9.23 8.54
N ARG A 116 9.50 -8.34 9.14
CA ARG A 116 9.35 -7.92 10.53
C ARG A 116 8.51 -6.66 10.63
N GLY A 117 7.74 -6.50 11.70
CA GLY A 117 6.82 -5.38 11.88
C GLY A 117 7.47 -3.99 11.84
N ASN A 118 8.72 -3.87 12.29
CA ASN A 118 9.48 -2.61 12.18
C ASN A 118 9.93 -2.27 10.74
N GLN A 119 9.87 -3.23 9.81
CA GLN A 119 10.17 -3.01 8.40
C GLN A 119 8.95 -2.50 7.61
N LEU A 120 7.73 -2.66 8.15
CA LEU A 120 6.48 -2.19 7.55
C LEU A 120 6.17 -0.73 7.90
N ASP A 121 6.51 -0.35 9.13
CA ASP A 121 6.46 1.02 9.61
C ASP A 121 7.57 1.23 10.66
N LYS A 122 8.44 2.21 10.41
CA LYS A 122 9.55 2.53 11.32
C LYS A 122 9.10 3.40 12.50
N ARG A 123 8.04 4.21 12.31
CA ARG A 123 7.54 5.15 13.32
C ARG A 123 6.65 4.43 14.34
N ARG A 124 5.79 3.54 13.85
CA ARG A 124 4.90 2.75 14.70
C ARG A 124 5.00 1.26 14.31
N PRO A 125 6.04 0.55 14.79
CA PRO A 125 6.28 -0.84 14.43
C PRO A 125 5.10 -1.74 14.76
N TYR A 126 4.84 -2.71 13.88
CA TYR A 126 3.78 -3.67 14.14
C TYR A 126 4.24 -4.68 15.21
N THR A 127 3.60 -4.60 16.36
CA THR A 127 3.74 -5.50 17.52
C THR A 127 2.35 -6.01 17.91
N GLU A 128 2.27 -6.98 18.81
CA GLU A 128 0.97 -7.43 19.33
C GLU A 128 0.22 -6.29 20.01
N ASP A 129 0.90 -5.57 20.90
CA ASP A 129 0.36 -4.41 21.62
C ASP A 129 -0.19 -3.35 20.66
N TYR A 130 0.54 -3.07 19.57
CA TYR A 130 0.06 -2.13 18.55
C TYR A 130 -1.31 -2.52 17.99
N PHE A 131 -1.51 -3.79 17.60
CA PHE A 131 -2.79 -4.22 17.06
C PHE A 131 -3.89 -4.22 18.14
N ARG A 132 -3.57 -4.69 19.35
CA ARG A 132 -4.52 -4.69 20.48
C ARG A 132 -4.99 -3.28 20.82
N GLU A 133 -4.06 -2.33 20.92
CA GLU A 133 -4.36 -0.91 21.13
C GLU A 133 -5.23 -0.35 20.00
N GLN A 134 -4.92 -0.65 18.74
CA GLN A 134 -5.69 -0.16 17.60
C GLN A 134 -7.16 -0.59 17.65
N PHE A 135 -7.45 -1.84 17.99
CA PHE A 135 -8.83 -2.30 18.14
C PHE A 135 -9.49 -1.76 19.41
N ALA A 136 -8.74 -1.61 20.51
CA ALA A 136 -9.26 -1.04 21.75
C ALA A 136 -9.66 0.43 21.59
N THR A 137 -8.85 1.26 20.91
CA THR A 137 -9.19 2.66 20.63
C THR A 137 -10.45 2.77 19.76
N ARG A 138 -10.55 1.95 18.71
CA ARG A 138 -11.71 1.96 17.80
C ARG A 138 -13.01 1.56 18.50
N ALA A 139 -12.95 0.66 19.48
CA ALA A 139 -14.13 0.26 20.25
C ALA A 139 -14.65 1.35 21.20
N ILE A 140 -13.84 2.37 21.51
CA ILE A 140 -14.22 3.52 22.36
C ILE A 140 -14.82 4.65 21.52
N GLU A 141 -14.46 4.73 20.23
CA GLU A 141 -14.93 5.76 19.30
C GLU A 141 -16.26 5.42 18.60
N GLN A 142 -16.77 4.19 18.74
CA GLN A 142 -18.06 3.71 18.22
C GLN A 142 -19.13 3.67 19.30
#